data_AF-A0A2M7G046-F1
#
_entry.id   AF-A0A2M7G046-F1
#
_cell.length_a   1.000
_cell.length_b   1.000
_cell.length_c   1.000
_cell.angle_alpha   90.00
_cell.angle_beta   90.00
_cell.angle_gamma   90.00
#
_symmetry.space_group_name_H-M   'P 1'
#
loop_
_entity.id
_entity.type
_entity.pdbx_description
1 polymer ?
#
loop_
_entity_poly.entity_id
_entity_poly.type
_entity_poly.pdbx_seq_one_letter_code
_entity_poly.pdbx_strand_id
1 'polypeptide(L)'
;MSSNEIENNIDTKLRAGSRYFLNSNIVPSKAIEISYSNPNLIIRSGLAESILNNVEKIDAGYRFGRIDGSPNLDADYLRASSIYKEKIEEAISNGYVEVEESEIYLQTTQIVQNKLIEQHLLRPFWLPEVSTELTNDWLQSSHYGGASYLKNKNYPSCKNCKHPLTHLLQLNLSELPENFDFTIREGALKIYYCVDQSGDCELFDPKQNANSPNYFCTYVPVEELENIVEYPEYGENSDYVIFSPVQIKSWNYGGEELPDEEYLTNFMPQISSLFTKVEKHAHTFFEIPYESDKLGGWPLSAGFDEIAKCKECSQPMTNIYHLDPYAYVEFSPASVIGRVFICPNHKEEIFFTYNYF
;
A
#
# COMPACT_ATOMS: atom_id res chain seq x y z
N MET A 1 32.05 38.58 5.58
CA MET A 1 31.14 38.80 4.44
C MET A 1 30.55 40.19 4.58
N SER A 2 30.55 40.96 3.50
CA SER A 2 29.98 42.32 3.51
C SER A 2 28.45 42.27 3.49
N SER A 3 27.78 43.31 3.99
CA SER A 3 26.30 43.40 4.02
C SER A 3 25.67 43.20 2.63
N ASN A 4 26.38 43.57 1.56
CA ASN A 4 25.94 43.41 0.18
C ASN A 4 26.14 41.98 -0.36
N GLU A 5 27.03 41.17 0.23
CA GLU A 5 27.14 39.73 -0.06
C GLU A 5 26.06 38.90 0.63
N ILE A 6 25.45 39.45 1.70
CA ILE A 6 24.33 38.85 2.43
C ILE A 6 23.01 39.14 1.69
N GLU A 7 22.77 40.37 1.23
CA GLU A 7 21.56 40.71 0.46
C GLU A 7 21.45 39.93 -0.87
N ASN A 8 22.53 39.82 -1.63
CA ASN A 8 22.53 39.09 -2.90
C ASN A 8 22.40 37.55 -2.74
N ASN A 9 22.79 37.00 -1.58
CA ASN A 9 22.58 35.58 -1.27
C ASN A 9 21.16 35.27 -0.81
N ILE A 10 20.46 36.22 -0.18
CA ILE A 10 19.12 35.99 0.38
C ILE A 10 18.05 36.06 -0.72
N ASP A 11 18.17 36.99 -1.67
CA ASP A 11 17.21 37.10 -2.80
C ASP A 11 17.25 35.91 -3.76
N THR A 12 18.36 35.16 -3.80
CA THR A 12 18.48 33.90 -4.56
C THR A 12 18.16 32.65 -3.75
N LYS A 13 18.03 32.76 -2.41
CA LYS A 13 17.81 31.62 -1.48
C LYS A 13 16.42 31.54 -0.87
N LEU A 14 15.55 32.55 -1.05
CA LEU A 14 14.13 32.44 -0.71
C LEU A 14 13.40 31.51 -1.69
N ARG A 15 13.75 30.23 -1.67
CA ARG A 15 12.98 29.16 -2.32
C ARG A 15 11.74 28.91 -1.46
N ALA A 16 10.59 28.82 -2.11
CA ALA A 16 9.37 28.35 -1.45
C ALA A 16 9.64 26.98 -0.80
N GLY A 17 9.40 26.86 0.51
CA GLY A 17 9.47 25.59 1.25
C GLY A 17 10.69 25.37 2.17
N SER A 18 11.47 26.40 2.51
CA SER A 18 12.67 26.22 3.35
C SER A 18 12.34 26.00 4.85
N ARG A 19 13.02 25.08 5.54
CA ARG A 19 12.76 24.74 6.97
C ARG A 19 14.04 24.84 7.84
N TYR A 20 13.88 25.19 9.11
CA TYR A 20 15.00 25.46 10.04
C TYR A 20 14.90 24.63 11.33
N PHE A 21 16.00 24.02 11.77
CA PHE A 21 16.04 23.07 12.90
C PHE A 21 17.18 23.38 13.89
N LEU A 22 16.94 23.23 15.19
CA LEU A 22 17.96 23.45 16.22
C LEU A 22 19.08 22.41 16.07
N ASN A 23 20.34 22.84 16.01
CA ASN A 23 21.47 21.95 15.83
C ASN A 23 21.67 21.03 17.06
N SER A 24 21.12 19.82 17.01
CA SER A 24 21.50 18.71 17.87
C SER A 24 21.70 17.46 17.01
N ASN A 25 22.77 16.71 17.25
CA ASN A 25 23.05 15.38 16.65
C ASN A 25 22.01 14.30 17.03
N ILE A 26 20.85 14.73 17.51
CA ILE A 26 19.70 13.96 17.96
C ILE A 26 18.51 14.72 17.41
N VAL A 27 17.64 14.00 16.70
CA VAL A 27 16.33 14.42 16.17
C VAL A 27 15.84 15.75 16.73
N PRO A 28 15.51 16.75 15.90
CA PRO A 28 15.10 18.05 16.39
C PRO A 28 13.80 17.91 17.18
N SER A 29 13.91 18.01 18.52
CA SER A 29 12.76 18.03 19.42
C SER A 29 11.90 19.30 19.25
N LYS A 30 12.41 20.29 18.51
CA LYS A 30 11.74 21.54 18.11
C LYS A 30 12.18 21.95 16.70
N ALA A 31 11.22 22.27 15.84
CA ALA A 31 11.43 22.72 14.47
C ALA A 31 10.68 24.02 14.22
N ILE A 32 11.16 24.90 13.35
CA ILE A 32 10.41 26.09 12.90
C ILE A 32 10.24 25.98 11.39
N GLU A 33 8.98 25.95 10.93
CA GLU A 33 8.65 25.96 9.51
C GLU A 33 8.26 27.35 9.04
N ILE A 34 8.81 27.78 7.90
CA ILE A 34 8.55 29.06 7.27
C ILE A 34 8.20 28.78 5.80
N SER A 35 6.91 28.80 5.47
CA SER A 35 6.41 28.45 4.14
C SER A 35 5.85 29.64 3.38
N TYR A 36 6.17 29.73 2.09
CA TYR A 36 5.56 30.66 1.14
C TYR A 36 4.58 29.88 0.26
N SER A 37 3.29 30.24 0.27
CA SER A 37 2.36 29.78 -0.77
C SER A 37 2.07 30.91 -1.74
N ASN A 38 2.30 30.65 -3.03
CA ASN A 38 1.74 31.44 -4.12
C ASN A 38 0.22 31.20 -4.12
N PRO A 39 -0.64 32.24 -4.21
CA PRO A 39 -2.10 32.07 -4.13
C PRO A 39 -2.70 31.12 -5.19
N ASN A 40 -1.96 30.80 -6.26
CA ASN A 40 -2.37 29.83 -7.29
C ASN A 40 -1.75 28.43 -7.16
N LEU A 41 -0.89 28.19 -6.16
CA LEU A 41 -0.26 26.89 -5.90
C LEU A 41 -0.57 26.49 -4.46
N ILE A 42 -1.78 25.95 -4.27
CA ILE A 42 -2.13 25.22 -3.06
C ILE A 42 -1.61 23.80 -3.25
N ILE A 43 -0.37 23.55 -2.82
CA ILE A 43 0.03 22.19 -2.43
C ILE A 43 -0.25 22.11 -0.93
N ARG A 44 -1.31 21.40 -0.56
CA ARG A 44 -1.62 21.05 0.82
C ARG A 44 -0.60 20.01 1.28
N SER A 45 0.52 20.41 1.87
CA SER A 45 1.29 19.49 2.69
C SER A 45 0.65 19.44 4.09
N GLY A 46 -0.04 18.35 4.39
CA GLY A 46 -0.57 18.07 5.74
C GLY A 46 0.52 18.00 6.82
N LEU A 47 1.80 17.98 6.43
CA LEU A 47 2.94 18.02 7.32
C LEU A 47 3.02 19.31 8.14
N ALA A 48 2.67 20.46 7.56
CA ALA A 48 2.84 21.72 8.27
C ALA A 48 2.03 21.77 9.56
N GLU A 49 0.77 21.34 9.54
CA GLU A 49 -0.05 21.25 10.77
C GLU A 49 0.37 20.12 11.73
N SER A 50 1.15 19.15 11.24
CA SER A 50 1.50 17.92 11.95
C SER A 50 2.77 18.08 12.81
N ILE A 51 3.79 18.77 12.28
CA ILE A 51 5.03 19.12 13.00
C ILE A 51 4.74 20.15 14.11
N LEU A 52 3.74 21.02 13.93
CA LEU A 52 3.53 22.24 14.73
C LEU A 52 2.87 22.05 16.11
N ASN A 53 2.60 20.82 16.57
CA ASN A 53 1.94 20.61 17.88
C ASN A 53 2.89 20.60 19.09
N ASN A 54 4.22 20.54 18.90
CA ASN A 54 5.23 20.61 19.98
C ASN A 54 6.19 21.81 19.84
N VAL A 55 5.90 22.73 18.94
CA VAL A 55 6.69 23.95 18.68
C VAL A 55 6.00 25.11 19.39
N GLU A 56 6.76 26.02 20.02
CA GLU A 56 6.21 27.34 20.37
C GLU A 56 5.72 27.99 19.08
N LYS A 57 4.40 27.98 18.86
CA LYS A 57 3.76 28.56 17.68
C LYS A 57 4.26 29.98 17.46
N ILE A 58 4.93 30.20 16.33
CA ILE A 58 4.88 31.49 15.64
C ILE A 58 3.98 31.26 14.43
N ASP A 59 2.67 31.43 14.66
CA ASP A 59 1.65 31.33 13.62
C ASP A 59 1.78 32.55 12.70
N ALA A 60 2.48 32.39 11.58
CA ALA A 60 2.56 33.42 10.54
C ALA A 60 2.12 32.87 9.18
N GLY A 61 1.08 32.03 9.14
CA GLY A 61 0.41 31.69 7.88
C GLY A 61 -0.44 32.86 7.38
N TYR A 62 0.12 33.78 6.60
CA TYR A 62 -0.69 34.79 5.90
C TYR A 62 -1.19 34.27 4.56
N ARG A 63 -2.51 34.03 4.45
CA ARG A 63 -3.19 33.86 3.16
C ARG A 63 -3.40 35.24 2.53
N PHE A 64 -2.69 35.54 1.45
CA PHE A 64 -3.01 36.70 0.62
C PHE A 64 -3.90 36.27 -0.53
N GLY A 65 -5.19 36.54 -0.40
CA GLY A 65 -6.17 36.43 -1.47
C GLY A 65 -7.24 37.49 -1.26
N ARG A 66 -7.42 38.38 -2.24
CA ARG A 66 -8.55 39.32 -2.28
C ARG A 66 -9.55 38.90 -3.35
N ILE A 67 -10.82 38.93 -2.97
CA ILE A 67 -11.99 38.62 -3.81
C ILE A 67 -12.30 39.78 -4.80
N ASP A 68 -11.61 40.93 -4.72
CA ASP A 68 -12.00 42.19 -5.36
C ASP A 68 -11.02 42.78 -6.40
N GLY A 69 -9.93 42.10 -6.77
CA GLY A 69 -9.16 42.44 -7.99
C GLY A 69 -8.37 43.77 -8.00
N SER A 70 -7.95 44.31 -6.86
CA SER A 70 -7.09 45.51 -6.80
C SER A 70 -5.57 45.23 -6.88
N PRO A 71 -4.74 46.16 -7.41
CA PRO A 71 -3.40 45.85 -7.97
C PRO A 71 -2.18 45.90 -7.01
N ASN A 72 -2.33 45.96 -5.68
CA ASN A 72 -1.18 46.15 -4.75
C ASN A 72 -0.75 44.87 -4.00
N LEU A 73 -0.49 43.78 -4.73
CA LEU A 73 0.10 42.55 -4.17
C LEU A 73 1.54 42.75 -3.63
N ASP A 74 2.27 43.71 -4.18
CA ASP A 74 3.71 43.87 -3.90
C ASP A 74 4.01 44.38 -2.49
N ALA A 75 3.21 45.30 -1.95
CA ALA A 75 3.47 45.89 -0.63
C ALA A 75 3.20 44.91 0.52
N ASP A 76 2.14 44.11 0.40
CA ASP A 76 1.80 43.08 1.38
C ASP A 76 2.80 41.91 1.34
N TYR A 77 3.26 41.53 0.14
CA TYR A 77 4.33 40.54 -0.03
C TYR A 77 5.65 41.01 0.58
N LEU A 78 6.07 42.25 0.32
CA LEU A 78 7.30 42.82 0.89
C LEU A 78 7.28 42.86 2.42
N ARG A 79 6.12 43.22 3.01
CA ARG A 79 5.95 43.23 4.47
C ARG A 79 5.97 41.82 5.08
N ALA A 80 5.36 40.84 4.41
CA ALA A 80 5.43 39.45 4.85
C ALA A 80 6.88 38.94 4.77
N SER A 81 7.57 39.22 3.66
CA SER A 81 8.95 38.82 3.44
C SER A 81 9.92 39.38 4.49
N SER A 82 9.74 40.65 4.92
CA SER A 82 10.59 41.23 5.97
C SER A 82 10.38 40.58 7.33
N ILE A 83 9.12 40.28 7.70
CA ILE A 83 8.80 39.56 8.94
C ILE A 83 9.40 38.14 8.91
N TYR A 84 9.32 37.45 7.78
CA TYR A 84 9.91 36.12 7.63
C TYR A 84 11.41 36.14 7.75
N LYS A 85 12.08 37.09 7.10
CA LYS A 85 13.54 37.24 7.20
C LYS A 85 13.97 37.48 8.65
N GLU A 86 13.27 38.34 9.38
CA GLU A 86 13.55 38.57 10.81
C GLU A 86 13.39 37.29 11.63
N LYS A 87 12.37 36.47 11.35
CA LYS A 87 12.14 35.19 12.05
C LYS A 87 13.17 34.12 11.70
N ILE A 88 13.61 34.07 10.45
CA ILE A 88 14.71 33.19 10.01
C ILE A 88 16.00 33.60 10.72
N GLU A 89 16.33 34.89 10.72
CA GLU A 89 17.52 35.42 11.38
C GLU A 89 17.48 35.17 12.90
N GLU A 90 16.32 35.35 13.53
CA GLU A 90 16.08 34.99 14.94
C GLU A 90 16.34 33.50 15.19
N ALA A 91 15.78 32.61 14.36
CA ALA A 91 16.01 31.17 14.46
C ALA A 91 17.50 30.83 14.30
N ILE A 92 18.17 31.35 13.27
CA ILE A 92 19.61 31.11 13.05
C ILE A 92 20.43 31.62 14.25
N SER A 93 20.09 32.79 14.81
CA SER A 93 20.76 33.34 15.99
C SER A 93 20.58 32.47 17.23
N ASN A 94 19.47 31.74 17.31
CA ASN A 94 19.18 30.75 18.36
C ASN A 94 19.81 29.37 18.08
N GLY A 95 20.66 29.26 17.06
CA GLY A 95 21.39 28.03 16.73
C GLY A 95 20.63 27.05 15.82
N TYR A 96 19.56 27.52 15.15
CA TYR A 96 18.89 26.73 14.13
C TYR A 96 19.69 26.76 12.82
N VAL A 97 19.69 25.64 12.09
CA VAL A 97 20.34 25.46 10.80
C VAL A 97 19.26 25.19 9.76
N GLU A 98 19.43 25.76 8.57
CA GLU A 98 18.58 25.49 7.41
C GLU A 98 18.84 24.07 6.90
N VAL A 99 17.78 23.31 6.64
CA VAL A 99 17.88 21.93 6.18
C VAL A 99 16.94 21.73 5.00
N GLU A 100 17.40 21.03 3.96
CA GLU A 100 16.58 20.70 2.80
C GLU A 100 15.41 19.79 3.19
N GLU A 101 14.22 20.03 2.63
CA GLU A 101 13.01 19.29 3.01
C GLU A 101 13.19 17.76 2.86
N SER A 102 13.83 17.37 1.76
CA SER A 102 14.15 15.98 1.42
C SER A 102 15.07 15.30 2.44
N GLU A 103 16.00 16.04 3.05
CA GLU A 103 16.91 15.51 4.05
C GLU A 103 16.17 15.17 5.35
N ILE A 104 15.20 16.02 5.75
CA ILE A 104 14.37 15.77 6.92
C ILE A 104 13.49 14.54 6.72
N TYR A 105 12.89 14.39 5.53
CA TYR A 105 12.11 13.20 5.21
C TYR A 105 12.97 11.95 5.29
N LEU A 106 14.17 11.97 4.69
CA LEU A 106 15.07 10.81 4.71
C LEU A 106 15.46 10.43 6.15
N GLN A 107 15.85 11.40 6.97
CA GLN A 107 16.22 11.15 8.36
C GLN A 107 15.03 10.66 9.20
N THR A 108 13.87 11.30 9.05
CA THR A 108 12.65 10.95 9.79
C THR A 108 12.18 9.55 9.39
N THR A 109 12.22 9.21 8.11
CA THR A 109 11.88 7.86 7.67
C THR A 109 12.83 6.82 8.23
N GLN A 110 14.14 7.07 8.23
CA GLN A 110 15.08 6.10 8.81
C GLN A 110 14.75 5.82 10.28
N ILE A 111 14.34 6.85 11.03
CA ILE A 111 13.90 6.70 12.42
C ILE A 111 12.63 5.85 12.50
N VAL A 112 11.64 6.12 11.64
CA VAL A 112 10.39 5.35 11.58
C VAL A 112 10.66 3.89 11.26
N GLN A 113 11.47 3.61 10.23
CA GLN A 113 11.85 2.27 9.84
C GLN A 113 12.55 1.53 10.98
N ASN A 114 13.53 2.17 11.63
CA ASN A 114 14.23 1.57 12.77
C ASN A 114 13.26 1.22 13.90
N LYS A 115 12.33 2.12 14.24
CA LYS A 115 11.29 1.85 15.25
C LYS A 115 10.41 0.67 14.86
N LEU A 116 9.97 0.57 13.59
CA LEU A 116 9.15 -0.55 13.13
C LEU A 116 9.92 -1.88 13.13
N ILE A 117 11.20 -1.85 12.77
CA ILE A 117 12.11 -3.02 12.85
C ILE A 117 12.28 -3.47 14.30
N GLU A 118 12.43 -2.53 15.26
CA GLU A 118 12.47 -2.82 16.70
C GLU A 118 11.16 -3.44 17.21
N GLN A 119 10.03 -3.18 16.53
CA GLN A 119 8.74 -3.85 16.80
C GLN A 119 8.59 -5.20 16.07
N HIS A 120 9.65 -5.71 15.43
CA HIS A 120 9.64 -6.95 14.66
C HIS A 120 8.60 -6.97 13.54
N LEU A 121 8.39 -5.82 12.88
CA LEU A 121 7.43 -5.69 11.79
C LEU A 121 8.04 -5.88 10.40
N LEU A 122 9.33 -6.17 10.30
CA LEU A 122 9.95 -6.43 9.01
C LEU A 122 9.51 -7.82 8.50
N ARG A 123 8.90 -7.87 7.32
CA ARG A 123 8.40 -9.13 6.72
C ARG A 123 9.06 -9.38 5.36
N PRO A 124 9.60 -10.59 5.13
CA PRO A 124 10.11 -10.95 3.82
C PRO A 124 8.96 -11.10 2.81
N PHE A 125 9.26 -10.81 1.55
CA PHE A 125 8.37 -11.08 0.43
C PHE A 125 9.13 -11.67 -0.76
N TRP A 126 8.39 -12.34 -1.65
CA TRP A 126 8.93 -12.97 -2.84
C TRP A 126 8.12 -12.58 -4.07
N LEU A 127 8.83 -12.32 -5.16
CA LEU A 127 8.25 -12.02 -6.46
C LEU A 127 8.19 -13.31 -7.30
N PRO A 128 7.06 -13.59 -7.96
CA PRO A 128 6.95 -14.75 -8.83
C PRO A 128 7.81 -14.56 -10.09
N GLU A 129 8.59 -15.58 -10.46
CA GLU A 129 9.15 -15.70 -11.80
C GLU A 129 8.14 -16.43 -12.68
N VAL A 130 7.66 -15.78 -13.75
CA VAL A 130 6.54 -16.31 -14.55
C VAL A 130 6.92 -16.68 -15.98
N SER A 131 6.14 -17.56 -16.60
CA SER A 131 6.27 -17.95 -18.01
C SER A 131 4.91 -18.23 -18.66
N THR A 132 4.77 -17.82 -19.91
CA THR A 132 3.65 -18.24 -20.79
C THR A 132 3.95 -19.53 -21.55
N GLU A 133 5.20 -20.01 -21.53
CA GLU A 133 5.60 -21.33 -22.01
C GLU A 133 5.35 -22.36 -20.91
N LEU A 134 4.22 -23.07 -21.00
CA LEU A 134 3.73 -23.99 -19.99
C LEU A 134 4.44 -25.36 -20.08
N THR A 135 4.84 -25.91 -18.93
CA THR A 135 5.32 -27.30 -18.83
C THR A 135 4.16 -28.31 -18.82
N ASN A 136 4.41 -29.59 -19.04
CA ASN A 136 3.35 -30.61 -19.07
C ASN A 136 2.54 -30.73 -17.77
N ASP A 137 3.12 -30.32 -16.64
CA ASP A 137 2.57 -30.36 -15.29
C ASP A 137 2.05 -29.00 -14.78
N TRP A 138 1.97 -27.97 -15.64
CA TRP A 138 1.61 -26.60 -15.24
C TRP A 138 0.26 -26.48 -14.49
N LEU A 139 -0.69 -27.38 -14.78
CA LEU A 139 -1.98 -27.42 -14.11
C LEU A 139 -1.89 -27.77 -12.61
N GLN A 140 -0.84 -28.48 -12.21
CA GLN A 140 -0.56 -28.85 -10.83
C GLN A 140 0.33 -27.83 -10.13
N SER A 141 1.04 -27.00 -10.90
CA SER A 141 1.91 -25.97 -10.34
C SER A 141 1.15 -24.71 -9.95
N SER A 142 1.87 -23.78 -9.34
CA SER A 142 1.42 -22.41 -9.13
C SER A 142 1.25 -21.72 -10.48
N HIS A 143 0.11 -21.08 -10.72
CA HIS A 143 -0.18 -20.41 -11.98
C HIS A 143 -1.36 -19.44 -11.84
N TYR A 144 -1.43 -18.50 -12.76
CA TYR A 144 -2.56 -17.61 -12.96
C TYR A 144 -3.42 -18.09 -14.11
N GLY A 145 -4.72 -17.76 -14.05
CA GLY A 145 -5.63 -17.97 -15.17
C GLY A 145 -5.70 -19.42 -15.64
N GLY A 146 -6.15 -19.62 -16.88
CA GLY A 146 -6.25 -20.93 -17.48
C GLY A 146 -7.31 -21.83 -16.86
N ALA A 147 -7.16 -23.13 -17.11
CA ALA A 147 -8.04 -24.14 -16.56
C ALA A 147 -7.75 -24.36 -15.08
N SER A 148 -8.80 -24.58 -14.30
CA SER A 148 -8.65 -24.93 -12.89
C SER A 148 -9.44 -26.17 -12.55
N TYR A 149 -8.76 -27.08 -11.85
CA TYR A 149 -9.34 -28.34 -11.46
C TYR A 149 -10.09 -28.23 -10.13
N LEU A 150 -11.36 -28.60 -10.11
CA LEU A 150 -12.07 -28.99 -8.90
C LEU A 150 -12.71 -30.35 -9.16
N LYS A 151 -12.46 -31.32 -8.28
CA LYS A 151 -13.04 -32.65 -8.39
C LYS A 151 -14.55 -32.56 -8.20
N ASN A 152 -15.31 -33.13 -9.13
CA ASN A 152 -16.79 -33.12 -9.24
C ASN A 152 -17.39 -31.83 -9.85
N LYS A 153 -18.58 -31.99 -10.44
CA LYS A 153 -19.44 -30.99 -11.12
C LYS A 153 -19.82 -29.72 -10.31
N ASN A 154 -19.15 -29.44 -9.21
CA ASN A 154 -19.38 -28.29 -8.34
C ASN A 154 -18.38 -27.17 -8.64
N TYR A 155 -18.11 -26.93 -9.92
CA TYR A 155 -17.36 -25.74 -10.32
C TYR A 155 -18.10 -24.51 -9.77
N PRO A 156 -17.39 -23.60 -9.06
CA PRO A 156 -18.07 -22.56 -8.30
C PRO A 156 -18.78 -21.61 -9.26
N SER A 157 -19.99 -21.21 -8.91
CA SER A 157 -20.76 -20.23 -9.66
C SER A 157 -20.92 -18.96 -8.84
N CYS A 158 -20.90 -17.82 -9.53
CA CYS A 158 -21.23 -16.53 -8.93
C CYS A 158 -22.62 -16.62 -8.28
N LYS A 159 -22.73 -16.25 -7.00
CA LYS A 159 -24.02 -16.27 -6.30
C LYS A 159 -24.98 -15.22 -6.84
N ASN A 160 -24.46 -14.23 -7.58
CA ASN A 160 -25.26 -13.20 -8.21
C ASN A 160 -25.73 -13.60 -9.62
N CYS A 161 -24.87 -13.57 -10.64
CA CYS A 161 -25.26 -13.90 -12.02
C CYS A 161 -25.44 -15.40 -12.31
N LYS A 162 -25.02 -16.29 -11.40
CA LYS A 162 -25.04 -17.76 -11.57
C LYS A 162 -24.12 -18.29 -12.66
N HIS A 163 -23.35 -17.45 -13.35
CA HIS A 163 -22.30 -17.91 -14.24
C HIS A 163 -21.17 -18.61 -13.47
N PRO A 164 -20.46 -19.57 -14.08
CA PRO A 164 -19.23 -20.13 -13.51
C PRO A 164 -18.23 -19.02 -13.14
N LEU A 165 -17.46 -19.16 -12.06
CA LEU A 165 -16.41 -18.20 -11.71
C LEU A 165 -15.11 -18.49 -12.50
N THR A 166 -14.44 -17.47 -13.01
CA THR A 166 -13.19 -17.64 -13.76
C THR A 166 -12.05 -17.93 -12.79
N HIS A 167 -11.22 -18.92 -13.08
CA HIS A 167 -10.02 -19.16 -12.29
C HIS A 167 -9.05 -17.98 -12.38
N LEU A 168 -8.63 -17.47 -11.24
CA LEU A 168 -7.72 -16.33 -11.14
C LEU A 168 -6.30 -16.77 -10.78
N LEU A 169 -6.16 -17.52 -9.68
CA LEU A 169 -4.86 -17.89 -9.12
C LEU A 169 -4.93 -19.30 -8.51
N GLN A 170 -3.91 -20.09 -8.79
CA GLN A 170 -3.56 -21.29 -8.05
C GLN A 170 -2.16 -21.12 -7.45
N LEU A 171 -2.01 -21.39 -6.16
CA LEU A 171 -0.71 -21.53 -5.49
C LEU A 171 -0.54 -22.98 -5.05
N ASN A 172 0.41 -23.69 -5.64
CA ASN A 172 0.84 -24.99 -5.14
C ASN A 172 1.71 -24.75 -3.89
N LEU A 173 1.24 -25.19 -2.74
CA LEU A 173 1.86 -24.89 -1.45
C LEU A 173 3.22 -25.57 -1.26
N SER A 174 3.48 -26.63 -2.03
CA SER A 174 4.77 -27.33 -2.04
C SER A 174 5.85 -26.62 -2.85
N GLU A 175 5.48 -25.64 -3.67
CA GLU A 175 6.40 -24.84 -4.49
C GLU A 175 6.76 -23.51 -3.83
N LEU A 176 6.18 -23.18 -2.69
CA LEU A 176 6.49 -21.95 -1.97
C LEU A 176 7.93 -21.99 -1.44
N PRO A 177 8.63 -20.85 -1.32
CA PRO A 177 9.98 -20.76 -0.80
C PRO A 177 10.12 -21.46 0.56
N GLU A 178 11.20 -22.21 0.77
CA GLU A 178 11.46 -22.90 2.05
C GLU A 178 11.47 -21.94 3.24
N ASN A 179 11.98 -20.72 3.04
CA ASN A 179 12.10 -19.67 4.04
C ASN A 179 10.85 -18.78 4.18
N PHE A 180 9.76 -19.06 3.46
CA PHE A 180 8.47 -18.40 3.67
C PHE A 180 7.81 -18.93 4.94
N ASP A 181 7.62 -18.13 5.99
CA ASP A 181 7.07 -18.61 7.26
C ASP A 181 5.59 -19.00 7.15
N PHE A 182 5.35 -20.25 6.76
CA PHE A 182 4.04 -20.78 6.48
C PHE A 182 3.94 -22.26 6.84
N THR A 183 2.99 -22.61 7.70
CA THR A 183 2.86 -23.97 8.25
C THR A 183 2.32 -24.98 7.24
N ILE A 184 1.46 -24.55 6.31
CA ILE A 184 0.74 -25.43 5.40
C ILE A 184 1.52 -25.49 4.08
N ARG A 185 2.20 -26.61 3.81
CA ARG A 185 3.12 -26.76 2.67
C ARG A 185 2.68 -27.76 1.62
N GLU A 186 1.47 -28.27 1.74
CA GLU A 186 0.93 -29.30 0.86
C GLU A 186 -0.45 -28.90 0.37
N GLY A 187 -0.80 -29.34 -0.84
CA GLY A 187 -2.04 -28.99 -1.50
C GLY A 187 -1.92 -27.71 -2.31
N ALA A 188 -3.06 -27.16 -2.73
CA ALA A 188 -3.12 -25.90 -3.46
C ALA A 188 -4.16 -24.95 -2.87
N LEU A 189 -3.88 -23.66 -2.95
CA LEU A 189 -4.87 -22.61 -2.76
C LEU A 189 -5.38 -22.18 -4.12
N LYS A 190 -6.70 -22.04 -4.27
CA LYS A 190 -7.34 -21.64 -5.52
C LYS A 190 -8.26 -20.46 -5.30
N ILE A 191 -8.26 -19.54 -6.25
CA ILE A 191 -9.11 -18.35 -6.26
C ILE A 191 -9.83 -18.28 -7.60
N TYR A 192 -11.12 -18.02 -7.51
CA TYR A 192 -12.01 -17.82 -8.64
C TYR A 192 -12.74 -16.50 -8.49
N TYR A 193 -12.96 -15.81 -9.60
CA TYR A 193 -13.54 -14.47 -9.64
C TYR A 193 -14.59 -14.34 -10.75
N CYS A 194 -15.64 -13.57 -10.49
CA CYS A 194 -16.71 -13.32 -11.45
C CYS A 194 -16.30 -12.20 -12.40
N VAL A 195 -16.08 -12.53 -13.67
CA VAL A 195 -15.73 -11.57 -14.74
C VAL A 195 -16.94 -10.98 -15.45
N ASP A 196 -18.15 -11.29 -14.97
CA ASP A 196 -19.39 -10.80 -15.56
C ASP A 196 -19.58 -9.31 -15.28
N GLN A 197 -19.58 -8.51 -16.36
CA GLN A 197 -19.69 -7.05 -16.32
C GLN A 197 -21.14 -6.54 -16.32
N SER A 198 -22.16 -7.41 -16.19
CA SER A 198 -23.58 -7.02 -16.18
C SER A 198 -24.02 -6.14 -14.99
N GLY A 199 -23.07 -5.55 -14.25
CA GLY A 199 -23.27 -4.48 -13.26
C GLY A 199 -23.62 -4.96 -11.85
N ASP A 200 -24.37 -6.06 -11.73
CA ASP A 200 -24.79 -6.55 -10.41
C ASP A 200 -23.70 -7.39 -9.70
N CYS A 201 -22.67 -7.86 -10.42
CA CYS A 201 -21.61 -8.72 -9.86
C CYS A 201 -20.43 -7.94 -9.27
N GLU A 202 -20.29 -6.65 -9.59
CA GLU A 202 -19.28 -5.76 -8.98
C GLU A 202 -19.79 -5.08 -7.70
N LEU A 203 -20.98 -5.46 -7.20
CA LEU A 203 -21.55 -4.87 -6.01
C LEU A 203 -20.67 -5.15 -4.78
N PHE A 204 -19.96 -4.11 -4.36
CA PHE A 204 -19.23 -3.97 -3.12
C PHE A 204 -20.12 -4.34 -1.93
N ASP A 205 -19.87 -5.50 -1.30
CA ASP A 205 -20.31 -5.74 0.07
C ASP A 205 -19.13 -5.46 1.01
N PRO A 206 -19.12 -4.32 1.72
CA PRO A 206 -18.09 -4.01 2.71
C PRO A 206 -18.04 -5.03 3.85
N LYS A 207 -19.06 -5.88 4.01
CA LYS A 207 -19.07 -7.00 4.96
C LYS A 207 -18.46 -8.24 4.31
N GLN A 208 -17.21 -8.08 3.93
CA GLN A 208 -16.39 -9.10 3.27
C GLN A 208 -16.37 -10.38 4.11
N ASN A 209 -16.92 -11.44 3.53
CA ASN A 209 -16.76 -12.81 4.01
C ASN A 209 -16.05 -13.57 2.89
N ALA A 210 -15.33 -14.66 3.21
CA ALA A 210 -14.75 -15.63 2.26
C ALA A 210 -15.74 -16.27 1.24
N ASN A 211 -16.98 -15.78 1.24
CA ASN A 211 -18.15 -16.26 0.53
C ASN A 211 -18.87 -15.12 -0.22
N SER A 212 -18.17 -14.01 -0.50
CA SER A 212 -18.70 -12.93 -1.35
C SER A 212 -19.40 -13.49 -2.58
N PRO A 213 -20.49 -12.89 -3.06
CA PRO A 213 -21.23 -13.46 -4.18
C PRO A 213 -20.41 -13.60 -5.46
N ASN A 214 -19.30 -12.87 -5.60
CA ASN A 214 -18.55 -12.72 -6.84
C ASN A 214 -17.15 -13.33 -6.83
N TYR A 215 -16.70 -13.97 -5.75
CA TYR A 215 -15.47 -14.75 -5.73
C TYR A 215 -15.60 -16.00 -4.87
N PHE A 216 -14.68 -16.94 -5.09
CA PHE A 216 -14.57 -18.16 -4.31
C PHE A 216 -13.11 -18.49 -4.08
N CYS A 217 -12.73 -18.75 -2.83
CA CYS A 217 -11.39 -19.22 -2.48
C CYS A 217 -11.47 -20.55 -1.73
N THR A 218 -10.57 -21.48 -2.04
CA THR A 218 -10.57 -22.80 -1.39
C THR A 218 -9.17 -23.38 -1.28
N TYR A 219 -8.97 -24.22 -0.25
CA TYR A 219 -7.86 -25.15 -0.15
C TYR A 219 -8.23 -26.43 -0.89
N VAL A 220 -7.26 -27.04 -1.57
CA VAL A 220 -7.40 -28.33 -2.25
C VAL A 220 -6.28 -29.27 -1.76
N PRO A 221 -6.60 -30.39 -1.10
CA PRO A 221 -5.62 -31.38 -0.66
C PRO A 221 -4.81 -31.99 -1.81
N VAL A 222 -3.60 -32.51 -1.53
CA VAL A 222 -2.70 -33.10 -2.54
C VAL A 222 -3.38 -34.26 -3.28
N GLU A 223 -4.12 -35.09 -2.58
CA GLU A 223 -4.81 -36.27 -3.13
C GLU A 223 -5.91 -35.88 -4.14
N GLU A 224 -6.36 -34.62 -4.07
CA GLU A 224 -7.31 -34.04 -5.00
C GLU A 224 -6.63 -33.32 -6.17
N LEU A 225 -5.31 -33.08 -6.14
CA LEU A 225 -4.57 -32.51 -7.26
C LEU A 225 -4.26 -33.53 -8.37
N GLU A 226 -4.15 -34.82 -8.04
CA GLU A 226 -3.73 -35.87 -8.97
C GLU A 226 -4.84 -36.41 -9.90
N ASN A 227 -6.11 -36.05 -9.66
CA ASN A 227 -7.25 -36.56 -10.42
C ASN A 227 -7.65 -35.57 -11.55
N ILE A 228 -8.00 -36.09 -12.74
CA ILE A 228 -7.88 -35.39 -14.04
C ILE A 228 -9.04 -34.43 -14.40
N VAL A 229 -8.66 -33.34 -15.10
CA VAL A 229 -9.32 -32.22 -15.82
C VAL A 229 -10.79 -32.36 -16.28
N GLU A 230 -11.62 -31.39 -15.89
CA GLU A 230 -12.79 -30.94 -16.67
C GLU A 230 -12.69 -29.41 -16.86
N TYR A 231 -12.81 -28.93 -18.10
CA TYR A 231 -13.17 -27.53 -18.33
C TYR A 231 -14.66 -27.39 -18.03
N PRO A 232 -15.12 -26.33 -17.37
CA PRO A 232 -16.54 -26.00 -17.45
C PRO A 232 -16.94 -25.92 -18.94
N GLU A 233 -17.95 -26.68 -19.35
CA GLU A 233 -18.51 -26.58 -20.69
C GLU A 233 -19.16 -25.20 -20.81
N TYR A 234 -18.43 -24.26 -21.41
CA TYR A 234 -19.00 -22.96 -21.77
C TYR A 234 -19.89 -23.16 -22.99
N GLY A 235 -21.15 -22.74 -22.90
CA GLY A 235 -22.04 -22.73 -24.05
C GLY A 235 -21.45 -21.83 -25.16
N GLU A 236 -21.66 -22.20 -26.43
CA GLU A 236 -21.10 -21.54 -27.62
C GLU A 236 -21.40 -20.02 -27.77
N ASN A 237 -22.18 -19.43 -26.86
CA ASN A 237 -22.64 -18.04 -26.90
C ASN A 237 -22.29 -17.21 -25.65
N SER A 238 -21.39 -17.66 -24.78
CA SER A 238 -20.99 -16.84 -23.63
C SER A 238 -19.80 -15.95 -23.99
N ASP A 239 -19.93 -14.63 -23.82
CA ASP A 239 -18.84 -13.64 -23.79
C ASP A 239 -17.94 -13.82 -22.54
N TYR A 240 -17.69 -15.08 -22.17
CA TYR A 240 -17.04 -15.46 -20.94
C TYR A 240 -15.54 -15.28 -21.06
N VAL A 241 -14.96 -14.51 -20.15
CA VAL A 241 -13.52 -14.24 -20.13
C VAL A 241 -12.81 -15.37 -19.39
N ILE A 242 -11.93 -16.07 -20.10
CA ILE A 242 -10.93 -16.98 -19.54
C ILE A 242 -9.59 -16.26 -19.60
N PHE A 243 -8.94 -16.09 -18.46
CA PHE A 243 -7.60 -15.51 -18.42
C PHE A 243 -6.60 -16.47 -19.06
N SER A 244 -5.66 -15.92 -19.84
CA SER A 244 -4.58 -16.75 -20.40
C SER A 244 -3.74 -17.35 -19.27
N PRO A 245 -3.37 -18.64 -19.36
CA PRO A 245 -2.56 -19.26 -18.32
C PRO A 245 -1.16 -18.64 -18.27
N VAL A 246 -0.68 -18.37 -17.06
CA VAL A 246 0.69 -17.92 -16.78
C VAL A 246 1.24 -18.76 -15.64
N GLN A 247 2.29 -19.55 -15.91
CA GLN A 247 2.87 -20.44 -14.91
C GLN A 247 3.88 -19.67 -14.04
N ILE A 248 3.81 -19.86 -12.72
CA ILE A 248 4.87 -19.42 -11.80
C ILE A 248 5.94 -20.53 -11.76
N LYS A 249 7.15 -20.23 -12.25
CA LYS A 249 8.27 -21.16 -12.38
C LYS A 249 9.11 -21.24 -11.11
N SER A 250 9.25 -20.12 -10.43
CA SER A 250 10.06 -20.00 -9.23
C SER A 250 9.64 -18.75 -8.43
N TRP A 251 10.25 -18.57 -7.26
CA TRP A 251 10.04 -17.42 -6.39
C TRP A 251 11.37 -16.75 -6.10
N ASN A 252 11.50 -15.49 -6.50
CA ASN A 252 12.67 -14.67 -6.24
C ASN A 252 12.48 -13.89 -4.95
N TYR A 253 13.49 -13.88 -4.08
CA TYR A 253 13.45 -13.05 -2.89
C TYR A 253 13.40 -11.57 -3.28
N GLY A 254 12.30 -10.90 -2.94
CA GLY A 254 12.05 -9.50 -3.30
C GLY A 254 12.62 -8.52 -2.28
N GLY A 255 12.92 -8.99 -1.08
CA GLY A 255 13.42 -8.19 0.03
C GLY A 255 12.53 -8.33 1.26
N GLU A 256 12.54 -7.29 2.09
CA GLU A 256 11.68 -7.19 3.26
C GLU A 256 10.96 -5.86 3.25
N GLU A 257 9.75 -5.83 3.79
CA GLU A 257 8.92 -4.64 3.83
C GLU A 257 8.31 -4.43 5.21
N LEU A 258 7.92 -3.19 5.43
CA LEU A 258 7.20 -2.72 6.62
C LEU A 258 5.72 -2.53 6.25
N PRO A 259 4.81 -2.42 7.24
CA PRO A 259 3.43 -2.02 6.95
C PRO A 259 3.38 -0.55 6.51
N ASP A 260 2.33 -0.11 5.81
CA ASP A 260 2.07 1.33 5.59
C ASP A 260 1.43 2.00 6.83
N GLU A 261 1.25 3.33 6.76
CA GLU A 261 0.68 4.11 7.86
C GLU A 261 -0.78 3.74 8.15
N GLU A 262 -1.56 3.49 7.10
CA GLU A 262 -2.97 3.13 7.22
C GLU A 262 -3.13 1.77 7.91
N TYR A 263 -2.27 0.79 7.60
CA TYR A 263 -2.23 -0.51 8.28
C TYR A 263 -1.99 -0.33 9.77
N LEU A 264 -0.96 0.46 10.11
CA LEU A 264 -0.59 0.72 11.49
C LEU A 264 -1.73 1.40 12.24
N THR A 265 -2.36 2.40 11.62
CA THR A 265 -3.44 3.17 12.24
C THR A 265 -4.71 2.32 12.44
N ASN A 266 -5.09 1.51 11.46
CA ASN A 266 -6.33 0.73 11.53
C ASN A 266 -6.17 -0.56 12.35
N PHE A 267 -5.00 -1.19 12.31
CA PHE A 267 -4.83 -2.55 12.84
C PHE A 267 -3.79 -2.70 13.93
N MET A 268 -2.89 -1.75 14.06
CA MET A 268 -1.86 -1.74 15.10
C MET A 268 -1.82 -0.40 15.83
N PRO A 269 -2.96 0.11 16.34
CA PRO A 269 -3.05 1.46 16.92
C PRO A 269 -2.06 1.68 18.07
N GLN A 270 -1.73 0.62 18.82
CA GLN A 270 -0.70 0.64 19.85
C GLN A 270 0.69 0.97 19.30
N ILE A 271 1.04 0.47 18.11
CA ILE A 271 2.31 0.76 17.43
C ILE A 271 2.21 2.13 16.74
N SER A 272 1.10 2.41 16.06
CA SER A 272 0.84 3.72 15.43
C SER A 272 0.96 4.88 16.44
N SER A 273 0.60 4.65 17.70
CA SER A 273 0.71 5.65 18.78
C SER A 273 2.16 5.98 19.20
N LEU A 274 3.15 5.17 18.82
CA LEU A 274 4.58 5.41 19.08
C LEU A 274 5.17 6.49 18.16
N PHE A 275 4.45 6.84 17.10
CA PHE A 275 4.91 7.80 16.10
C PHE A 275 4.27 9.17 16.32
N THR A 276 5.11 10.19 16.24
CA THR A 276 4.66 11.58 16.11
C THR A 276 3.94 11.76 14.78
N LYS A 277 3.16 12.84 14.66
CA LYS A 277 2.49 13.14 13.38
C LYS A 277 3.48 13.34 12.22
N VAL A 278 4.69 13.84 12.52
CA VAL A 278 5.77 14.05 11.54
C VAL A 278 6.25 12.71 10.99
N GLU A 279 6.50 11.78 11.90
CA GLU A 279 6.93 10.42 11.59
C GLU A 279 5.89 9.67 10.77
N LYS A 280 4.61 9.78 11.12
CA LYS A 280 3.51 9.19 10.34
C LYS A 280 3.46 9.74 8.92
N HIS A 281 3.66 11.04 8.75
CA HIS A 281 3.66 11.63 7.41
C HIS A 281 4.91 11.24 6.62
N ALA A 282 6.09 11.21 7.24
CA ALA A 282 7.31 10.73 6.58
C ALA A 282 7.16 9.30 6.07
N HIS A 283 6.43 8.46 6.81
CA HIS A 283 6.12 7.09 6.42
C HIS A 283 5.35 6.99 5.09
N THR A 284 4.43 7.93 4.82
CA THR A 284 3.62 7.94 3.59
C THR A 284 4.40 8.24 2.30
N PHE A 285 5.66 8.69 2.41
CA PHE A 285 6.50 8.99 1.24
C PHE A 285 7.29 7.80 0.69
N PHE A 286 7.21 6.64 1.34
CA PHE A 286 7.92 5.45 0.90
C PHE A 286 6.92 4.47 0.28
N GLU A 287 7.32 3.87 -0.85
CA GLU A 287 6.60 2.81 -1.56
C GLU A 287 6.63 1.51 -0.75
N ILE A 288 5.95 1.54 0.39
CA ILE A 288 5.83 0.45 1.34
C ILE A 288 4.34 0.31 1.63
N PRO A 289 3.72 -0.86 1.41
CA PRO A 289 4.28 -2.08 0.83
C PRO A 289 4.55 -2.00 -0.70
N TYR A 290 5.41 -2.89 -1.20
CA TYR A 290 5.71 -3.00 -2.64
C TYR A 290 4.46 -3.34 -3.46
N GLU A 291 4.16 -2.56 -4.49
CA GLU A 291 2.96 -2.70 -5.34
C GLU A 291 3.24 -3.67 -6.50
N SER A 292 3.00 -4.96 -6.28
CA SER A 292 3.06 -5.99 -7.31
C SER A 292 2.44 -7.29 -6.82
N ASP A 293 2.32 -8.25 -7.72
CA ASP A 293 2.12 -9.65 -7.35
C ASP A 293 3.28 -10.13 -6.49
N LYS A 294 2.98 -10.53 -5.25
CA LYS A 294 3.98 -11.03 -4.32
C LYS A 294 3.42 -12.02 -3.32
N LEU A 295 4.28 -12.96 -2.93
CA LEU A 295 4.08 -13.86 -1.81
C LEU A 295 4.62 -13.21 -0.53
N GLY A 296 3.85 -13.26 0.55
CA GLY A 296 4.24 -12.75 1.86
C GLY A 296 4.14 -11.23 2.01
N GLY A 297 5.04 -10.67 2.81
CA GLY A 297 5.09 -9.24 3.07
C GLY A 297 3.89 -8.66 3.83
N TRP A 298 3.69 -7.35 3.70
CA TRP A 298 2.55 -6.60 4.19
C TRP A 298 1.54 -6.33 3.07
N PRO A 299 0.23 -6.45 3.36
CA PRO A 299 -0.80 -6.03 2.43
C PRO A 299 -0.78 -4.49 2.32
N LEU A 300 -0.92 -3.96 1.11
CA LEU A 300 -1.17 -2.54 0.92
C LEU A 300 -2.54 -2.20 1.52
N SER A 301 -2.71 -1.11 2.26
CA SER A 301 -3.88 -0.92 3.13
C SER A 301 -5.07 -0.20 2.52
N ALA A 302 -4.93 0.38 1.32
CA ALA A 302 -5.97 1.25 0.77
C ALA A 302 -7.37 0.62 0.84
N GLY A 303 -8.25 1.31 1.58
CA GLY A 303 -9.67 0.98 1.70
C GLY A 303 -9.96 -0.28 2.51
N PHE A 304 -9.01 -0.76 3.33
CA PHE A 304 -9.19 -1.96 4.14
C PHE A 304 -9.66 -1.62 5.55
N ASP A 305 -10.91 -2.00 5.85
CA ASP A 305 -11.57 -1.63 7.10
C ASP A 305 -11.23 -2.59 8.26
N GLU A 306 -10.98 -3.88 7.99
CA GLU A 306 -10.79 -4.91 9.03
C GLU A 306 -9.83 -6.03 8.60
N ILE A 307 -8.83 -6.38 9.43
CA ILE A 307 -8.08 -7.64 9.25
C ILE A 307 -9.04 -8.81 9.31
N ALA A 308 -9.01 -9.64 8.27
CA ALA A 308 -9.75 -10.88 8.21
C ALA A 308 -9.49 -11.74 9.44
N LYS A 309 -10.56 -12.20 10.09
CA LYS A 309 -10.50 -13.11 11.25
C LYS A 309 -10.98 -14.49 10.84
N CYS A 310 -10.30 -15.51 11.33
CA CYS A 310 -10.70 -16.89 11.15
C CYS A 310 -12.08 -17.13 11.80
N LYS A 311 -13.02 -17.79 11.11
CA LYS A 311 -14.35 -18.06 11.68
C LYS A 311 -14.30 -19.11 12.80
N GLU A 312 -13.33 -20.02 12.73
CA GLU A 312 -13.16 -21.10 13.69
C GLU A 312 -12.52 -20.62 15.00
N CYS A 313 -11.41 -19.85 14.95
CA CYS A 313 -10.71 -19.42 16.16
C CYS A 313 -10.70 -17.92 16.45
N SER A 314 -11.32 -17.10 15.59
CA SER A 314 -11.36 -15.63 15.70
C SER A 314 -10.00 -14.93 15.70
N GLN A 315 -8.90 -15.67 15.45
CA GLN A 315 -7.57 -15.08 15.35
C GLN A 315 -7.43 -14.31 14.03
N PRO A 316 -6.64 -13.22 14.01
CA PRO A 316 -6.25 -12.55 12.78
C PRO A 316 -5.64 -13.55 11.78
N MET A 317 -6.04 -13.44 10.53
CA MET A 317 -5.51 -14.22 9.43
C MET A 317 -4.24 -13.55 8.88
N THR A 318 -3.34 -14.36 8.35
CA THR A 318 -2.06 -13.91 7.80
C THR A 318 -2.22 -13.63 6.32
N ASN A 319 -1.80 -12.45 5.85
CA ASN A 319 -1.65 -12.17 4.43
C ASN A 319 -0.56 -13.08 3.85
N ILE A 320 -0.92 -13.86 2.83
CA ILE A 320 0.02 -14.76 2.15
C ILE A 320 0.29 -14.34 0.71
N TYR A 321 -0.64 -13.66 0.05
CA TYR A 321 -0.47 -13.30 -1.35
C TYR A 321 -1.14 -11.98 -1.69
N HIS A 322 -0.46 -11.20 -2.51
CA HIS A 322 -0.93 -9.95 -3.08
C HIS A 322 -1.12 -10.17 -4.59
N LEU A 323 -2.28 -9.76 -5.11
CA LEU A 323 -2.64 -9.77 -6.52
C LEU A 323 -2.82 -8.32 -7.01
N ASP A 324 -1.87 -7.87 -7.81
CA ASP A 324 -1.93 -6.67 -8.62
C ASP A 324 -2.75 -6.98 -9.89
N PRO A 325 -3.81 -6.21 -10.16
CA PRO A 325 -4.72 -6.46 -11.28
C PRO A 325 -4.07 -6.21 -12.64
N TYR A 326 -2.86 -5.66 -12.71
CA TYR A 326 -2.17 -5.34 -13.96
C TYR A 326 -0.85 -6.10 -14.14
N ALA A 327 -0.43 -6.93 -13.19
CA ALA A 327 0.85 -7.62 -13.26
C ALA A 327 0.85 -8.76 -14.30
N TYR A 328 0.02 -9.79 -14.08
CA TYR A 328 0.02 -11.01 -14.93
C TYR A 328 -1.36 -11.44 -15.40
N VAL A 329 -2.43 -11.08 -14.68
CA VAL A 329 -3.81 -11.30 -15.10
C VAL A 329 -4.63 -10.04 -14.87
N GLU A 330 -5.21 -9.52 -15.95
CA GLU A 330 -6.12 -8.38 -15.92
C GLU A 330 -7.52 -8.81 -15.47
N PHE A 331 -7.71 -8.97 -14.16
CA PHE A 331 -8.98 -9.46 -13.60
C PHE A 331 -9.98 -8.36 -13.23
N SER A 332 -9.57 -7.09 -13.27
CA SER A 332 -10.43 -5.95 -12.99
C SER A 332 -10.01 -4.75 -13.85
N PRO A 333 -10.99 -4.03 -14.44
CA PRO A 333 -10.70 -2.80 -15.18
C PRO A 333 -10.30 -1.63 -14.28
N ALA A 334 -10.54 -1.74 -12.97
CA ALA A 334 -10.18 -0.72 -11.99
C ALA A 334 -8.96 -1.15 -11.18
N SER A 335 -8.19 -0.16 -10.71
CA SER A 335 -7.05 -0.32 -9.78
C SER A 335 -7.52 -0.95 -8.47
N VAL A 336 -7.66 -2.27 -8.44
CA VAL A 336 -8.07 -3.05 -7.28
C VAL A 336 -6.99 -4.05 -6.90
N ILE A 337 -6.50 -3.98 -5.68
CA ILE A 337 -5.53 -4.98 -5.20
C ILE A 337 -6.26 -6.12 -4.53
N GLY A 338 -6.05 -7.33 -5.06
CA GLY A 338 -6.46 -8.58 -4.45
C GLY A 338 -5.49 -8.99 -3.33
N ARG A 339 -6.04 -9.53 -2.24
CA ARG A 339 -5.27 -9.97 -1.07
C ARG A 339 -5.80 -11.31 -0.60
N VAL A 340 -4.90 -12.21 -0.31
CA VAL A 340 -5.20 -13.56 0.14
C VAL A 340 -4.71 -13.71 1.57
N PHE A 341 -5.64 -14.03 2.46
CA PHE A 341 -5.37 -14.30 3.85
C PHE A 341 -5.69 -15.75 4.17
N ILE A 342 -4.96 -16.32 5.11
CA ILE A 342 -5.24 -17.67 5.62
C ILE A 342 -5.06 -17.71 7.14
N CYS A 343 -5.88 -18.51 7.81
CA CYS A 343 -5.70 -18.73 9.24
C CYS A 343 -4.42 -19.55 9.48
N PRO A 344 -3.51 -19.12 10.38
CA PRO A 344 -2.32 -19.90 10.72
C PRO A 344 -2.64 -21.25 11.39
N ASN A 345 -3.86 -21.43 11.89
CA ASN A 345 -4.30 -22.63 12.61
C ASN A 345 -5.31 -23.49 11.84
N HIS A 346 -6.00 -22.94 10.83
CA HIS A 346 -7.08 -23.62 10.08
C HIS A 346 -6.87 -23.45 8.59
N LYS A 347 -6.29 -24.46 7.93
CA LYS A 347 -5.92 -24.41 6.50
C LYS A 347 -7.09 -24.21 5.53
N GLU A 348 -8.29 -24.57 5.95
CA GLU A 348 -9.53 -24.42 5.18
C GLU A 348 -10.12 -23.02 5.31
N GLU A 349 -9.67 -22.26 6.32
CA GLU A 349 -10.09 -20.87 6.54
C GLU A 349 -9.20 -19.95 5.71
N ILE A 350 -9.64 -19.70 4.48
CA ILE A 350 -9.01 -18.78 3.53
C ILE A 350 -9.96 -17.62 3.30
N PHE A 351 -9.40 -16.45 3.08
CA PHE A 351 -10.15 -15.24 2.80
C PHE A 351 -9.47 -14.48 1.67
N PHE A 352 -10.19 -14.25 0.58
CA PHE A 352 -9.78 -13.36 -0.49
C PHE A 352 -10.57 -12.06 -0.39
N THR A 353 -9.93 -10.93 -0.69
CA THR A 353 -10.59 -9.64 -0.80
C THR A 353 -9.90 -8.78 -1.85
N TYR A 354 -10.62 -7.83 -2.42
CA TYR A 354 -10.04 -6.80 -3.27
C TYR A 354 -10.73 -5.46 -3.00
N ASN A 355 -9.95 -4.38 -3.01
CA ASN A 355 -10.42 -3.02 -2.74
C ASN A 355 -9.90 -2.07 -3.81
N TYR A 356 -10.70 -1.08 -4.17
CA TYR A 356 -10.30 0.03 -5.04
C TYR A 356 -9.35 0.97 -4.29
N PHE A 357 -8.31 1.43 -4.99
CA PHE A 357 -7.46 2.54 -4.55
C PHE A 357 -8.17 3.88 -4.68
#